data_AF-A0A963TQS9-F1
#
_entry.id   AF-A0A963TQS9-F1
#
_cell.length_a   1.000
_cell.length_b   1.000
_cell.length_c   1.000
_cell.angle_alpha   90.00
_cell.angle_beta   90.00
_cell.angle_gamma   90.00
#
_symmetry.space_group_name_H-M   'P 1'
#
loop_
_entity.id
_entity.type
_entity.pdbx_description
1 polymer ?
#
loop_
_entity_poly.entity_id
_entity_poly.type
_entity_poly.pdbx_seq_one_letter_code
_entity_poly.pdbx_strand_id
1 'polypeptide(L)'
;MFRRYSIAKIAAWAALVVSGPAWATPTTYSGVTFPDGDISFADEIVSFNPGADVGAPYNDASRALGAPDGLHLSLGDGGSVIVRFTNNSLTTSGDATPDLHIFEVGAVVEKFNVSISQDLINWIDLGDLSGQPTSIDIDAVVGVIPFAQYSYVRLIDVAPNQTGFPYGEADIDAIGAISSAPPVNVPAPGALSLLGVGLLGAGLRKRKS
;
A
#
# COMPACT_ATOMS: atom_id res chain seq x y z
N MET A 1 -47.34 -39.92 45.19
CA MET A 1 -47.80 -39.52 43.84
C MET A 1 -46.56 -39.08 43.06
N PHE A 2 -46.02 -39.93 42.19
CA PHE A 2 -44.72 -39.77 41.54
C PHE A 2 -44.85 -39.22 40.10
N ARG A 3 -43.96 -38.28 39.73
CA ARG A 3 -43.44 -37.81 38.41
C ARG A 3 -44.22 -38.17 37.14
N ARG A 4 -44.30 -37.29 36.12
CA ARG A 4 -43.18 -36.96 35.19
C ARG A 4 -43.51 -35.70 34.37
N TYR A 5 -42.58 -34.75 34.30
CA TYR A 5 -42.45 -33.83 33.16
C TYR A 5 -41.30 -34.35 32.29
N SER A 6 -41.57 -34.60 31.00
CA SER A 6 -40.57 -34.96 30.00
C SER A 6 -40.10 -33.69 29.31
N ILE A 7 -38.82 -33.34 29.44
CA ILE A 7 -38.19 -32.27 28.66
C ILE A 7 -37.49 -32.94 27.48
N ALA A 8 -37.98 -32.67 26.26
CA ALA A 8 -37.35 -33.07 25.02
C ALA A 8 -36.01 -32.33 24.87
N LYS A 9 -34.92 -33.08 24.68
CA LYS A 9 -33.61 -32.52 24.32
C LYS A 9 -33.56 -32.32 22.81
N ILE A 10 -33.64 -31.07 22.37
CA ILE A 10 -33.29 -30.69 20.99
C ILE A 10 -31.78 -30.52 20.95
N ALA A 11 -31.10 -31.42 20.24
CA ALA A 11 -29.68 -31.28 19.93
C ALA A 11 -29.55 -30.39 18.69
N ALA A 12 -29.06 -29.16 18.85
CA ALA A 12 -28.68 -28.31 17.74
C ALA A 12 -27.29 -28.73 17.26
N TRP A 13 -27.20 -29.17 16.01
CA TRP A 13 -25.92 -29.42 15.34
C TRP A 13 -25.39 -28.08 14.84
N ALA A 14 -24.32 -27.58 15.46
CA ALA A 14 -23.57 -26.45 14.93
C ALA A 14 -22.69 -26.96 13.78
N ALA A 15 -22.96 -26.50 12.55
CA ALA A 15 -22.06 -26.70 11.44
C ALA A 15 -20.84 -25.80 11.63
N LEU A 16 -19.69 -26.41 11.92
CA LEU A 16 -18.40 -25.73 11.93
C LEU A 16 -17.99 -25.48 10.47
N VAL A 17 -18.17 -24.25 10.00
CA VAL A 17 -17.58 -23.80 8.74
C VAL A 17 -16.09 -23.63 8.99
N VAL A 18 -15.28 -24.59 8.53
CA VAL A 18 -13.83 -24.45 8.49
C VAL A 18 -13.51 -23.62 7.24
N SER A 19 -13.23 -22.33 7.40
CA SER A 19 -12.62 -21.52 6.36
C SER A 19 -11.18 -22.01 6.18
N GLY A 20 -10.91 -22.69 5.07
CA GLY A 20 -9.54 -22.95 4.63
C GLY A 20 -8.84 -21.63 4.27
N PRO A 21 -7.50 -21.60 4.25
CA PRO A 21 -6.78 -20.42 3.76
C PRO A 21 -7.20 -20.15 2.31
N ALA A 22 -7.65 -18.93 2.02
CA ALA A 22 -7.78 -18.47 0.66
C ALA A 22 -6.37 -18.40 0.08
N TRP A 23 -6.10 -19.23 -0.92
CA TRP A 23 -4.85 -19.16 -1.66
C TRP A 23 -4.92 -17.92 -2.54
N ALA A 24 -3.89 -17.07 -2.50
CA ALA A 24 -3.79 -15.98 -3.45
C ALA A 24 -3.76 -16.55 -4.88
N THR A 25 -4.49 -15.92 -5.79
CA THR A 25 -4.56 -16.35 -7.19
C THR A 25 -3.65 -15.46 -8.01
N PRO A 26 -2.59 -16.00 -8.63
CA PRO A 26 -1.72 -15.20 -9.47
C PRO A 26 -2.50 -14.52 -10.59
N THR A 27 -2.26 -13.22 -10.78
CA THR A 27 -2.91 -12.42 -11.82
C THR A 27 -1.87 -11.73 -12.69
N THR A 28 -2.09 -11.71 -14.00
CA THR A 28 -1.21 -11.04 -14.97
C THR A 28 -1.83 -9.74 -15.46
N TYR A 29 -1.08 -8.65 -15.37
CA TYR A 29 -1.45 -7.33 -15.90
C TYR A 29 -0.37 -6.89 -16.89
N SER A 30 -0.78 -6.56 -18.11
CA SER A 30 0.14 -6.07 -19.17
C SER A 30 1.42 -6.92 -19.37
N GLY A 31 1.32 -8.24 -19.15
CA GLY A 31 2.43 -9.18 -19.28
C GLY A 31 3.26 -9.42 -18.01
N VAL A 32 2.95 -8.74 -16.90
CA VAL A 32 3.60 -8.91 -15.60
C VAL A 32 2.70 -9.71 -14.66
N THR A 33 3.21 -10.81 -14.12
CA THR A 33 2.46 -11.69 -13.20
C THR A 33 2.77 -11.36 -11.75
N PHE A 34 1.72 -11.11 -10.98
CA PHE A 34 1.77 -10.94 -9.53
C PHE A 34 1.34 -12.24 -8.86
N PRO A 35 2.23 -12.95 -8.15
CA PRO A 35 1.90 -14.21 -7.49
C PRO A 35 0.73 -14.11 -6.51
N ASP A 36 0.63 -12.98 -5.81
CA ASP A 36 -0.44 -12.74 -4.83
C ASP A 36 -1.70 -12.08 -5.43
N GLY A 37 -1.68 -11.75 -6.73
CA GLY A 37 -2.77 -11.09 -7.43
C GLY A 37 -2.99 -9.64 -6.96
N ASP A 38 -4.24 -9.20 -6.89
CA ASP A 38 -4.64 -7.82 -6.63
C ASP A 38 -4.16 -7.26 -5.27
N ILE A 39 -3.84 -8.13 -4.29
CA ILE A 39 -3.31 -7.68 -3.00
C ILE A 39 -1.86 -7.17 -3.10
N SER A 40 -1.17 -7.42 -4.22
CA SER A 40 0.21 -6.94 -4.43
C SER A 40 0.32 -5.41 -4.57
N PHE A 41 -0.79 -4.71 -4.75
CA PHE A 41 -0.80 -3.29 -5.12
C PHE A 41 -0.95 -2.35 -3.92
N ALA A 42 -0.35 -1.16 -4.04
CA ALA A 42 -0.48 -0.14 -3.02
C ALA A 42 -1.93 0.31 -2.85
N ASP A 43 -2.34 0.54 -1.61
CA ASP A 43 -3.75 0.73 -1.24
C ASP A 43 -4.01 1.99 -0.39
N GLU A 44 -2.96 2.76 -0.08
CA GLU A 44 -3.06 4.03 0.65
C GLU A 44 -2.17 5.11 0.03
N ILE A 45 -2.70 6.32 -0.17
CA ILE A 45 -1.90 7.52 -0.46
C ILE A 45 -1.47 8.14 0.87
N VAL A 46 -0.15 8.18 1.10
CA VAL A 46 0.44 8.86 2.27
C VAL A 46 0.52 10.36 2.03
N SER A 47 0.98 10.75 0.83
CA SER A 47 1.04 12.15 0.42
C SER A 47 1.09 12.26 -1.09
N PHE A 48 0.46 13.29 -1.64
CA PHE A 48 0.61 13.70 -3.03
C PHE A 48 0.84 15.21 -3.09
N ASN A 49 1.91 15.61 -3.77
CA ASN A 49 2.21 17.00 -4.08
C ASN A 49 2.28 17.14 -5.60
N PRO A 50 1.18 17.52 -6.27
CA PRO A 50 1.17 17.65 -7.73
C PRO A 50 2.17 18.72 -8.17
N GLY A 51 2.89 18.42 -9.24
CA GLY A 51 3.69 19.39 -9.96
C GLY A 51 2.83 20.37 -10.77
N ALA A 52 3.49 21.19 -11.58
CA ALA A 52 2.78 22.01 -12.57
C ALA A 52 2.13 21.12 -13.65
N ASP A 53 1.27 21.71 -14.47
CA ASP A 53 0.69 21.05 -15.65
C ASP A 53 -0.22 19.83 -15.37
N VAL A 54 -0.75 19.70 -14.16
CA VAL A 54 -1.76 18.67 -13.83
C VAL A 54 -3.13 19.30 -13.60
N GLY A 55 -4.15 18.76 -14.24
CA GLY A 55 -5.55 19.15 -14.11
C GLY A 55 -6.45 18.00 -13.69
N ALA A 56 -7.68 18.32 -13.29
CA ALA A 56 -8.68 17.28 -13.04
C ALA A 56 -9.02 16.53 -14.35
N PRO A 57 -9.19 15.20 -14.30
CA PRO A 57 -9.20 14.36 -13.09
C PRO A 57 -7.84 13.70 -12.76
N TYR A 58 -6.76 14.09 -13.44
CA TYR A 58 -5.43 13.51 -13.31
C TYR A 58 -4.67 13.93 -12.05
N ASN A 59 -5.19 14.93 -11.32
CA ASN A 59 -4.73 15.31 -9.99
C ASN A 59 -5.38 14.50 -8.84
N ASP A 60 -6.16 13.47 -9.16
CA ASP A 60 -6.76 12.57 -8.17
C ASP A 60 -5.81 11.42 -7.86
N ALA A 61 -5.11 11.53 -6.72
CA ALA A 61 -4.12 10.54 -6.31
C ALA A 61 -4.70 9.13 -6.08
N SER A 62 -6.00 8.99 -5.84
CA SER A 62 -6.61 7.68 -5.64
C SER A 62 -6.56 6.79 -6.88
N ARG A 63 -6.29 7.38 -8.06
CA ARG A 63 -6.16 6.68 -9.34
C ARG A 63 -4.88 5.88 -9.50
N ALA A 64 -3.92 6.02 -8.59
CA ALA A 64 -2.69 5.22 -8.57
C ALA A 64 -2.79 4.01 -7.61
N LEU A 65 -3.97 3.76 -7.01
CA LEU A 65 -4.18 2.72 -6.01
C LEU A 65 -4.85 1.48 -6.61
N GLY A 66 -4.48 0.31 -6.07
CA GLY A 66 -5.03 -0.96 -6.51
C GLY A 66 -4.38 -1.49 -7.79
N ALA A 67 -4.98 -2.55 -8.34
CA ALA A 67 -4.55 -3.13 -9.60
C ALA A 67 -4.79 -2.16 -10.77
N PRO A 68 -3.95 -2.20 -11.83
CA PRO A 68 -4.06 -1.28 -12.94
C PRO A 68 -5.41 -1.40 -13.64
N ASP A 69 -6.07 -0.28 -13.85
CA ASP A 69 -7.39 -0.17 -14.50
C ASP A 69 -7.40 0.80 -15.69
N GLY A 70 -6.26 1.43 -15.97
CA GLY A 70 -6.05 2.39 -17.05
C GLY A 70 -6.48 3.82 -16.71
N LEU A 71 -7.02 4.05 -15.51
CA LEU A 71 -7.06 5.39 -14.92
C LEU A 71 -5.66 5.72 -14.38
N HIS A 72 -5.33 7.01 -14.28
CA HIS A 72 -4.00 7.40 -13.82
C HIS A 72 -4.02 8.73 -13.07
N LEU A 73 -2.99 8.86 -12.22
CA LEU A 73 -2.51 10.04 -11.57
C LEU A 73 -1.31 10.60 -12.34
N SER A 74 -1.37 11.84 -12.81
CA SER A 74 -0.17 12.48 -13.39
C SER A 74 0.63 13.18 -12.28
N LEU A 75 1.95 13.00 -12.28
CA LEU A 75 2.81 13.62 -11.29
C LEU A 75 2.87 15.15 -11.44
N GLY A 76 3.01 15.63 -12.67
CA GLY A 76 3.30 17.03 -12.99
C GLY A 76 4.77 17.39 -12.84
N ASP A 77 5.16 18.50 -13.45
CA ASP A 77 6.53 19.02 -13.41
C ASP A 77 6.92 19.39 -11.97
N GLY A 78 7.92 18.70 -11.43
CA GLY A 78 8.37 18.76 -10.05
C GLY A 78 7.44 18.07 -9.04
N GLY A 79 6.50 17.24 -9.50
CA GLY A 79 5.52 16.54 -8.68
C GLY A 79 6.07 15.34 -7.92
N SER A 80 5.33 14.87 -6.92
CA SER A 80 5.67 13.65 -6.19
C SER A 80 4.47 12.99 -5.53
N VAL A 81 4.53 11.66 -5.39
CA VAL A 81 3.56 10.85 -4.65
C VAL A 81 4.27 9.87 -3.73
N ILE A 82 3.71 9.64 -2.55
CA ILE A 82 4.09 8.55 -1.64
C ILE A 82 2.87 7.67 -1.45
N VAL A 83 3.03 6.40 -1.80
CA VAL A 83 2.02 5.36 -1.59
C VAL A 83 2.47 4.40 -0.51
N ARG A 84 1.52 3.61 -0.02
CA ARG A 84 1.76 2.60 0.98
C ARG A 84 1.00 1.31 0.73
N PHE A 85 1.67 0.22 1.04
CA PHE A 85 1.13 -1.13 1.18
C PHE A 85 0.68 -1.34 2.64
N THR A 86 -0.63 -1.41 2.90
CA THR A 86 -1.18 -1.60 4.25
C THR A 86 -1.61 -3.04 4.52
N ASN A 87 -1.93 -3.79 3.47
CA ASN A 87 -2.35 -5.18 3.55
C ASN A 87 -1.32 -6.18 2.98
N ASN A 88 -0.23 -5.67 2.40
CA ASN A 88 0.98 -6.39 2.00
C ASN A 88 2.23 -5.52 2.27
N SER A 89 3.39 -5.93 1.75
CA SER A 89 4.60 -5.12 1.70
C SER A 89 5.50 -5.56 0.55
N LEU A 90 6.33 -4.65 0.03
CA LEU A 90 7.39 -4.99 -0.92
C LEU A 90 8.53 -5.69 -0.18
N THR A 91 9.06 -6.77 -0.73
CA THR A 91 10.24 -7.47 -0.24
C THR A 91 11.15 -7.87 -1.40
N THR A 92 12.37 -8.28 -1.11
CA THR A 92 13.30 -8.87 -2.07
C THR A 92 12.87 -10.29 -2.46
N SER A 93 13.06 -10.69 -3.71
CA SER A 93 12.85 -12.05 -4.23
C SER A 93 14.02 -12.98 -3.88
N GLY A 94 15.22 -12.42 -3.69
CA GLY A 94 16.44 -13.17 -3.46
C GLY A 94 17.15 -13.63 -4.74
N ASP A 95 16.69 -13.20 -5.91
CA ASP A 95 17.32 -13.46 -7.20
C ASP A 95 17.28 -12.21 -8.11
N ALA A 96 17.48 -12.37 -9.42
CA ALA A 96 17.53 -11.26 -10.38
C ALA A 96 16.17 -10.97 -11.05
N THR A 97 15.09 -11.55 -10.52
CA THR A 97 13.74 -11.27 -11.02
C THR A 97 13.22 -9.96 -10.42
N PRO A 98 12.37 -9.21 -11.15
CA PRO A 98 11.89 -7.93 -10.63
C PRO A 98 10.96 -8.10 -9.42
N ASP A 99 11.09 -7.21 -8.45
CA ASP A 99 10.32 -7.19 -7.21
C ASP A 99 9.23 -6.12 -7.20
N LEU A 100 9.47 -5.00 -7.88
CA LEU A 100 8.57 -3.85 -7.95
C LEU A 100 8.23 -3.55 -9.40
N HIS A 101 7.00 -3.13 -9.65
CA HIS A 101 6.56 -2.66 -10.96
C HIS A 101 5.74 -1.38 -10.83
N ILE A 102 6.01 -0.43 -11.72
CA ILE A 102 5.27 0.81 -11.85
C ILE A 102 4.53 0.75 -13.18
N PHE A 103 3.20 0.71 -13.09
CA PHE A 103 2.31 0.87 -14.23
C PHE A 103 2.13 2.35 -14.50
N GLU A 104 2.47 2.74 -15.71
CA GLU A 104 2.29 4.08 -16.21
C GLU A 104 1.51 3.95 -17.54
N VAL A 105 0.74 5.00 -17.87
CA VAL A 105 -0.06 5.06 -19.11
C VAL A 105 0.40 6.22 -19.96
N GLY A 106 0.86 5.96 -21.18
CA GLY A 106 1.28 7.05 -22.05
C GLY A 106 2.17 6.56 -23.18
N ALA A 107 2.27 7.37 -24.23
CA ALA A 107 3.17 7.11 -25.36
C ALA A 107 4.48 7.90 -25.26
N VAL A 108 4.56 8.85 -24.34
CA VAL A 108 5.75 9.69 -24.15
C VAL A 108 6.69 8.97 -23.18
N VAL A 109 8.00 9.15 -23.40
CA VAL A 109 9.01 8.70 -22.45
C VAL A 109 9.19 9.82 -21.44
N GLU A 110 8.56 9.67 -20.29
CA GLU A 110 8.68 10.54 -19.12
C GLU A 110 9.62 9.92 -18.10
N LYS A 111 10.21 10.76 -17.24
CA LYS A 111 11.24 10.35 -16.30
C LYS A 111 10.82 10.66 -14.87
N PHE A 112 11.00 9.68 -13.98
CA PHE A 112 10.74 9.85 -12.55
C PHE A 112 11.72 9.01 -11.74
N ASN A 113 12.00 9.46 -10.52
CA ASN A 113 12.82 8.74 -9.54
C ASN A 113 11.95 7.86 -8.66
N VAL A 114 12.45 6.68 -8.30
CA VAL A 114 11.77 5.76 -7.38
C VAL A 114 12.59 5.58 -6.11
N SER A 115 11.96 5.69 -4.95
CA SER A 115 12.57 5.34 -3.67
C SER A 115 11.65 4.46 -2.84
N ILE A 116 12.22 3.61 -1.98
CA ILE A 116 11.47 2.76 -1.03
C ILE A 116 11.86 3.03 0.41
N SER A 117 10.97 2.71 1.34
CA SER A 117 11.18 3.01 2.76
C SER A 117 10.39 2.06 3.66
N GLN A 118 10.90 1.85 4.88
CA GLN A 118 10.21 1.11 5.94
C GLN A 118 9.48 2.02 6.94
N ASP A 119 9.88 3.29 7.07
CA ASP A 119 9.52 4.15 8.20
C ASP A 119 9.17 5.61 7.84
N LEU A 120 9.14 5.94 6.55
CA LEU A 120 8.97 7.29 5.96
C LEU A 120 10.11 8.28 6.24
N ILE A 121 11.14 7.87 6.98
CA ILE A 121 12.26 8.72 7.37
C ILE A 121 13.48 8.37 6.52
N ASN A 122 13.80 7.09 6.45
CA ASN A 122 14.95 6.56 5.74
C ASN A 122 14.52 6.01 4.38
N TRP A 123 15.02 6.65 3.32
CA TRP A 123 14.69 6.29 1.94
C TRP A 123 15.89 5.66 1.27
N ILE A 124 15.65 4.54 0.58
CA ILE A 124 16.59 3.90 -0.33
C ILE A 124 16.19 4.33 -1.74
N ASP A 125 17.12 5.00 -2.42
CA ASP A 125 16.95 5.42 -3.81
C ASP A 125 17.15 4.20 -4.74
N LEU A 126 16.14 3.90 -5.55
CA LEU A 126 16.21 2.84 -6.57
C LEU A 126 16.67 3.39 -7.93
N GLY A 127 16.82 4.71 -8.04
CA GLY A 127 17.26 5.41 -9.23
C GLY A 127 16.12 5.95 -10.09
N ASP A 128 16.52 6.55 -11.20
CA ASP A 128 15.59 7.14 -12.15
C ASP A 128 15.15 6.11 -13.19
N LEU A 129 13.85 6.06 -13.44
CA LEU A 129 13.24 5.28 -14.51
C LEU A 129 12.82 6.20 -15.64
N SER A 130 12.83 5.66 -16.86
CA SER A 130 12.36 6.36 -18.05
C SER A 130 11.63 5.39 -18.97
N GLY A 131 10.42 5.75 -19.37
CA GLY A 131 9.58 4.93 -20.23
C GLY A 131 8.73 3.91 -19.47
N GLN A 132 7.67 3.45 -20.15
CA GLN A 132 6.53 2.81 -19.50
C GLN A 132 6.18 1.43 -20.10
N PRO A 133 5.65 0.50 -19.30
CA PRO A 133 5.80 0.39 -17.84
C PRO A 133 7.18 -0.20 -17.47
N THR A 134 7.62 -0.06 -16.21
CA THR A 134 8.99 -0.45 -15.80
C THR A 134 9.01 -1.31 -14.53
N SER A 135 9.79 -2.41 -14.57
CA SER A 135 10.06 -3.26 -13.41
C SER A 135 11.45 -3.03 -12.83
N ILE A 136 11.59 -3.18 -11.51
CA ILE A 136 12.84 -3.02 -10.78
C ILE A 136 13.11 -4.29 -9.97
N ASP A 137 14.31 -4.86 -10.13
CA ASP A 137 14.93 -5.80 -9.19
C ASP A 137 15.60 -4.95 -8.09
N ILE A 138 15.14 -5.09 -6.84
CA ILE A 138 15.65 -4.33 -5.71
C ILE A 138 16.76 -5.07 -4.96
N ASP A 139 16.95 -6.38 -5.20
CA ASP A 139 17.97 -7.20 -4.53
C ASP A 139 19.39 -6.65 -4.74
N ALA A 140 19.66 -6.08 -5.92
CA ALA A 140 20.97 -5.53 -6.28
C ALA A 140 21.22 -4.10 -5.76
N VAL A 141 20.22 -3.44 -5.16
CA VAL A 141 20.31 -2.02 -4.80
C VAL A 141 21.01 -1.83 -3.45
N VAL A 142 21.99 -0.92 -3.43
CA VAL A 142 22.74 -0.60 -2.21
C VAL A 142 21.79 -0.05 -1.13
N GLY A 143 21.83 -0.67 0.05
CA GLY A 143 20.99 -0.29 1.19
C GLY A 143 19.73 -1.15 1.33
N VAL A 144 19.36 -1.92 0.31
CA VAL A 144 18.30 -2.92 0.43
C VAL A 144 18.78 -4.08 1.31
N ILE A 145 17.90 -4.52 2.22
CA ILE A 145 18.16 -5.59 3.18
C ILE A 145 17.37 -6.81 2.72
N PRO A 146 18.01 -7.97 2.52
CA PRO A 146 17.30 -9.19 2.14
C PRO A 146 16.15 -9.53 3.10
N PHE A 147 14.99 -9.82 2.52
CA PHE A 147 13.73 -10.14 3.21
C PHE A 147 13.16 -9.04 4.11
N ALA A 148 13.70 -7.82 4.04
CA ALA A 148 13.10 -6.68 4.71
C ALA A 148 11.80 -6.28 4.00
N GLN A 149 10.85 -5.82 4.80
CA GLN A 149 9.54 -5.38 4.32
C GLN A 149 9.54 -3.86 4.21
N TYR A 150 9.31 -3.37 3.00
CA TYR A 150 9.20 -1.96 2.66
C TYR A 150 7.73 -1.63 2.42
N SER A 151 7.13 -0.86 3.32
CA SER A 151 5.71 -0.48 3.20
C SER A 151 5.48 0.73 2.31
N TYR A 152 6.52 1.50 1.98
CA TYR A 152 6.37 2.80 1.33
C TYR A 152 7.16 2.85 0.03
N VAL A 153 6.53 3.42 -1.00
CA VAL A 153 7.17 3.77 -2.28
C VAL A 153 6.92 5.24 -2.53
N ARG A 154 7.96 5.95 -2.97
CA ARG A 154 7.90 7.36 -3.38
C ARG A 154 8.31 7.47 -4.82
N LEU A 155 7.51 8.20 -5.59
CA LEU A 155 7.84 8.64 -6.95
C LEU A 155 7.99 10.16 -6.95
N ILE A 156 9.01 10.66 -7.66
CA ILE A 156 9.25 12.10 -7.84
C ILE A 156 9.53 12.33 -9.32
N ASP A 157 8.87 13.32 -9.92
CA ASP A 157 9.20 13.79 -11.25
C ASP A 157 10.68 14.19 -11.37
N VAL A 158 11.29 13.92 -12.53
CA VAL A 158 12.69 14.25 -12.78
C VAL A 158 12.80 15.13 -14.01
N ALA A 159 13.30 16.35 -13.79
CA ALA A 159 13.57 17.31 -14.85
C ALA A 159 14.39 16.74 -16.02
N PRO A 160 14.19 17.27 -17.25
CA PRO A 160 13.35 18.42 -17.59
C PRO A 160 11.86 18.07 -17.66
N ASN A 161 11.00 19.08 -17.66
CA ASN A 161 9.59 18.96 -18.03
C ASN A 161 9.46 18.38 -19.45
N GLN A 162 8.70 17.30 -19.62
CA GLN A 162 8.59 16.50 -20.84
C GLN A 162 7.22 16.59 -21.50
N THR A 163 6.16 16.83 -20.75
CA THR A 163 4.79 16.92 -21.26
C THR A 163 4.04 18.13 -20.69
N GLY A 164 2.73 18.09 -20.52
CA GLY A 164 1.99 19.31 -20.18
C GLY A 164 0.52 19.12 -19.91
N PHE A 165 -0.16 20.24 -19.66
CA PHE A 165 -1.53 20.22 -19.16
C PHE A 165 -2.52 19.49 -20.08
N PRO A 166 -3.41 18.62 -19.55
CA PRO A 166 -3.71 18.42 -18.12
C PRO A 166 -3.04 17.20 -17.45
N TYR A 167 -2.19 16.46 -18.15
CA TYR A 167 -1.52 15.24 -17.68
C TYR A 167 -0.02 15.40 -17.87
N GLY A 168 0.57 16.35 -17.15
CA GLY A 168 2.00 16.58 -17.19
C GLY A 168 2.77 15.49 -16.45
N GLU A 169 3.90 15.10 -17.04
CA GLU A 169 4.85 14.09 -16.58
C GLU A 169 4.22 12.72 -16.33
N ALA A 170 4.96 11.83 -15.65
CA ALA A 170 4.59 10.44 -15.51
C ALA A 170 3.14 10.21 -15.02
N ASP A 171 2.44 9.36 -15.76
CA ASP A 171 1.01 9.06 -15.64
C ASP A 171 0.81 7.71 -14.93
N ILE A 172 0.82 7.71 -13.60
CA ILE A 172 0.84 6.50 -12.75
C ILE A 172 -0.55 5.88 -12.63
N ASP A 173 -0.71 4.65 -13.12
CA ASP A 173 -1.92 3.83 -13.02
C ASP A 173 -1.89 2.93 -11.77
N ALA A 174 -0.75 2.30 -11.50
CA ALA A 174 -0.62 1.42 -10.34
C ALA A 174 0.84 1.20 -9.92
N ILE A 175 1.04 0.88 -8.65
CA ILE A 175 2.35 0.49 -8.09
C ILE A 175 2.19 -0.86 -7.40
N GLY A 176 2.88 -1.88 -7.90
CA GLY A 176 2.70 -3.27 -7.48
C GLY A 176 3.99 -3.92 -6.99
N ALA A 177 3.92 -4.61 -5.85
CA ALA A 177 4.96 -5.50 -5.36
C ALA A 177 4.80 -6.90 -5.98
N ILE A 178 5.65 -7.22 -6.97
CA ILE A 178 5.76 -8.57 -7.56
C ILE A 178 6.23 -9.54 -6.48
N SER A 179 7.31 -9.18 -5.77
CA SER A 179 7.76 -9.90 -4.58
C SER A 179 7.12 -9.25 -3.36
N SER A 180 6.13 -9.95 -2.81
CA SER A 180 5.23 -9.44 -1.77
C SER A 180 5.33 -10.27 -0.49
N ALA A 181 5.24 -9.59 0.65
CA ALA A 181 5.24 -10.18 1.98
C ALA A 181 4.01 -9.71 2.77
N PRO A 182 3.69 -10.34 3.92
CA PRO A 182 2.65 -9.86 4.82
C PRO A 182 2.85 -8.38 5.21
N PRO A 183 1.80 -7.67 5.66
CA PRO A 183 1.91 -6.27 6.02
C PRO A 183 2.75 -6.06 7.27
N VAL A 184 3.44 -4.92 7.31
CA VAL A 184 4.20 -4.48 8.49
C VAL A 184 3.21 -3.94 9.53
N ASN A 185 3.12 -4.64 10.66
CA ASN A 185 2.35 -4.17 11.81
C ASN A 185 3.00 -2.92 12.42
N VAL A 186 2.48 -1.74 12.12
CA VAL A 186 2.83 -0.52 12.84
C VAL A 186 1.95 -0.43 14.09
N PRO A 187 2.52 -0.48 15.31
CA PRO A 187 1.74 -0.24 16.51
C PRO A 187 1.12 1.15 16.41
N ALA A 188 -0.21 1.26 16.59
CA ALA A 188 -0.85 2.57 16.65
C ALA A 188 -0.12 3.44 17.70
N PRO A 189 0.17 4.72 17.40
CA PRO A 189 0.69 5.64 18.41
C PRO A 189 -0.21 5.56 19.63
N GLY A 190 0.35 5.32 20.82
CA GLY A 190 -0.35 4.88 22.04
C GLY A 190 -1.43 5.81 22.62
N ALA A 191 -2.43 6.20 21.83
CA ALA A 191 -3.61 6.95 22.25
C ALA A 191 -4.45 6.18 23.28
N LEU A 192 -4.32 4.84 23.33
CA LEU A 192 -4.95 4.01 24.35
C LEU A 192 -4.33 4.18 25.75
N SER A 193 -3.16 4.79 25.89
CA SER A 193 -2.57 5.08 27.21
C SER A 193 -3.04 6.41 27.81
N LEU A 194 -3.58 7.33 27.01
CA LEU A 194 -4.01 8.66 27.46
C LEU A 194 -5.46 8.73 27.97
N LEU A 195 -6.31 7.73 27.67
CA LEU A 195 -7.65 7.64 28.27
C LEU A 195 -7.68 7.00 29.67
N GLY A 196 -6.62 6.28 30.07
CA GLY A 196 -6.59 5.53 31.33
C GLY A 196 -6.24 6.35 32.58
N VAL A 197 -5.61 7.52 32.45
CA VAL A 197 -5.12 8.30 33.60
C VAL A 197 -6.11 9.41 34.02
N GLY A 198 -7.08 9.77 33.17
CA GLY A 198 -8.01 10.89 33.41
C GLY A 198 -9.19 10.61 34.36
N LEU A 199 -9.53 9.35 34.65
CA LEU A 199 -10.76 9.01 35.40
C LEU A 199 -10.57 8.68 36.88
N LEU A 200 -9.34 8.71 37.42
CA LEU A 200 -9.07 8.41 38.83
C LEU A 200 -9.10 9.65 39.77
N GLY A 201 -9.28 10.87 39.25
CA GLY A 201 -9.22 12.10 40.05
C GLY A 201 -10.55 12.67 40.56
N ALA A 202 -11.70 12.23 40.05
CA ALA A 202 -12.98 12.92 40.25
C ALA A 202 -13.93 12.15 41.19
N GLY A 203 -13.51 11.89 42.43
CA GLY A 203 -14.42 11.20 43.35
C GLY A 203 -13.96 11.09 44.78
N LEU A 204 -13.74 12.20 45.48
CA LEU A 204 -13.78 12.24 46.96
C LEU A 204 -13.92 13.70 47.44
N ARG A 205 -15.17 14.17 47.55
CA ARG A 205 -15.48 15.33 48.40
C ARG A 205 -16.66 15.00 49.31
N LYS A 206 -16.37 14.34 50.43
CA LYS A 206 -17.25 14.37 51.61
C LYS A 206 -17.14 15.75 52.24
N ARG A 207 -18.28 16.42 52.47
CA ARG A 207 -18.38 17.46 53.50
C ARG A 207 -19.42 17.04 54.52
N LYS A 208 -18.93 16.80 55.74
CA LYS A 208 -19.71 16.75 56.99
C LYS A 208 -19.75 18.17 57.55
N SER A 209 -20.96 18.61 57.91
CA SER A 209 -21.38 19.30 59.15
C SER A 209 -22.69 20.01 58.85
#